data_AF-M1BF57-F1
#
_entry.id   AF-M1BF57-F1
#
_cell.length_a   1.000
_cell.length_b   1.000
_cell.length_c   1.000
_cell.angle_alpha   90.00
_cell.angle_beta   90.00
_cell.angle_gamma   90.00
#
_symmetry.space_group_name_H-M   'P 1'
#
loop_
_entity.id
_entity.type
_entity.pdbx_description
1 polymer ?
#
loop_
_entity_poly.entity_id
_entity_poly.type
_entity_poly.pdbx_seq_one_letter_code
_entity_poly.pdbx_strand_id
1 'polypeptide(L)'
;MGMPNLEYLDLEECMSLEEVHHSLRCSRKLIELNLNECGSLNRFPYVNVESLEYLNLSSCYSLEKSPEFLGIMKPELMIMMSFFGIMELPSSIIEHQAGPTSLDLSEMNNLVALPSSICRMKGLVKLIVWGAQNLKACQKKKVNEGLPSLVALNLSDCNLIDGGLPEDIGSLSSLETLHLNGNNFERLPRSIAQLGALRSLDLSDCKRLTQLPEDIGCLSYLKKLNLSGNNFEYLPRSIAQLGALEYLHLSDCKRLTQLPEFPHTINADWSNSSICNSLFQNISLLHPDTSDSHSLSLRVFTSRPKNIPSWFHLRGTGTSVLVNLPMNWYVTDNFLGFAVCYSGELNDNTAHLIPLCDAGMSLMTQKLALSNHAEYLDDINFLLVPLGGLWDASKANGKTPND
;
A
#
# COMPACT_ATOMS: atom_id res chain seq x y z
N MET A 1 22.88 -23.30 -40.63
CA MET A 1 21.72 -22.64 -41.27
C MET A 1 20.85 -22.09 -40.16
N GLY A 2 20.41 -20.83 -40.25
CA GLY A 2 19.56 -20.21 -39.22
C GLY A 2 18.07 -20.53 -39.43
N MET A 3 17.22 -20.05 -38.51
CA MET A 3 15.75 -20.10 -38.64
C MET A 3 15.21 -18.68 -38.89
N PRO A 4 15.45 -18.09 -40.09
CA PRO A 4 15.21 -16.65 -40.32
C PRO A 4 13.73 -16.25 -40.34
N ASN A 5 12.81 -17.21 -40.48
CA ASN A 5 11.36 -16.99 -40.50
C ASN A 5 10.66 -17.47 -39.22
N LEU A 6 11.40 -17.87 -38.19
CA LEU A 6 10.81 -18.28 -36.93
C LEU A 6 10.24 -17.05 -36.21
N GLU A 7 8.94 -17.07 -35.95
CA GLU A 7 8.21 -16.00 -35.26
C GLU A 7 7.84 -16.40 -33.83
N TYR A 8 7.48 -17.67 -33.61
CA TYR A 8 7.10 -18.19 -32.30
C TYR A 8 7.91 -19.45 -32.03
N LEU A 9 8.53 -19.51 -30.86
CA LEU A 9 9.19 -20.72 -30.37
C LEU A 9 8.73 -20.98 -28.94
N ASP A 10 7.83 -21.95 -28.80
CA ASP A 10 7.37 -22.43 -27.52
C ASP A 10 7.98 -23.80 -27.25
N LEU A 11 8.76 -23.86 -26.17
CA LEU A 11 9.44 -25.03 -25.65
C LEU A 11 9.13 -25.18 -24.16
N GLU A 12 8.00 -24.67 -23.69
CA GLU A 12 7.54 -24.86 -22.32
C GLU A 12 7.58 -26.34 -21.90
N GLU A 13 7.96 -26.58 -20.64
CA GLU A 13 8.06 -27.92 -20.03
C GLU A 13 9.00 -28.89 -20.77
N CYS A 14 9.92 -28.39 -21.60
CA CYS A 14 10.93 -29.22 -22.27
C CYS A 14 12.06 -29.64 -21.30
N MET A 15 11.74 -30.58 -20.40
CA MET A 15 12.62 -31.04 -19.33
C MET A 15 13.93 -31.70 -19.80
N SER A 16 14.02 -32.14 -21.06
CA SER A 16 15.24 -32.72 -21.65
C SER A 16 16.07 -31.72 -22.46
N LEU A 17 15.63 -30.47 -22.58
CA LEU A 17 16.36 -29.45 -23.32
C LEU A 17 17.59 -29.01 -22.52
N GLU A 18 18.79 -29.37 -22.98
CA GLU A 18 20.05 -29.00 -22.31
C GLU A 18 20.66 -27.70 -22.85
N GLU A 19 20.49 -27.43 -24.15
CA GLU A 19 21.10 -26.30 -24.84
C GLU A 19 20.15 -25.70 -25.88
N VAL A 20 19.99 -24.37 -25.84
CA VAL A 20 19.35 -23.62 -26.92
C VAL A 20 20.38 -23.36 -28.01
N HIS A 21 20.08 -23.82 -29.22
CA HIS A 21 20.99 -23.74 -30.34
C HIS A 21 21.33 -22.28 -30.72
N HIS A 22 22.61 -22.00 -30.97
CA HIS A 22 23.16 -20.68 -31.31
C HIS A 22 22.58 -20.04 -32.59
N SER A 23 21.72 -20.73 -33.34
CA SER A 23 21.03 -20.19 -34.51
C SER A 23 20.00 -19.12 -34.17
N LEU A 24 19.49 -19.06 -32.92
CA LEU A 24 18.56 -18.01 -32.49
C LEU A 24 19.14 -16.59 -32.57
N ARG A 25 20.47 -16.45 -32.58
CA ARG A 25 21.14 -15.16 -32.87
C ARG A 25 20.77 -14.56 -34.23
N CYS A 26 20.33 -15.41 -35.18
CA CYS A 26 19.96 -15.01 -36.52
C CYS A 26 18.43 -14.89 -36.73
N SER A 27 17.62 -15.18 -35.70
CA SER A 27 16.16 -15.20 -35.77
C SER A 27 15.59 -13.79 -35.65
N ARG A 28 15.70 -13.00 -36.72
CA ARG A 28 15.27 -11.59 -36.76
C ARG A 28 13.76 -11.37 -36.76
N LYS A 29 12.96 -12.43 -36.87
CA LYS A 29 11.49 -12.36 -36.85
C LYS A 29 10.87 -12.93 -35.58
N LEU A 30 11.69 -13.38 -34.63
CA LEU A 30 11.19 -14.02 -33.41
C LEU A 30 10.45 -12.97 -32.58
N ILE A 31 9.15 -13.18 -32.39
CA ILE A 31 8.22 -12.37 -31.59
C ILE A 31 8.13 -12.97 -30.18
N GLU A 32 8.03 -14.29 -30.08
CA GLU A 32 7.84 -14.99 -28.82
C GLU A 32 8.84 -16.13 -28.64
N LEU A 33 9.49 -16.16 -27.47
CA LEU A 33 10.31 -17.27 -27.02
C LEU A 33 9.88 -17.70 -25.61
N ASN A 34 9.22 -18.85 -25.51
CA ASN A 34 8.83 -19.45 -24.24
C ASN A 34 9.71 -20.68 -23.96
N LEU A 35 10.50 -20.62 -22.90
CA LEU A 35 11.33 -21.71 -22.37
C LEU A 35 10.95 -22.01 -20.91
N ASN A 36 9.73 -21.65 -20.50
CA ASN A 36 9.26 -21.89 -19.13
C ASN A 36 9.42 -23.37 -18.75
N GLU A 37 9.80 -23.64 -17.51
CA GLU A 37 9.96 -25.00 -16.98
C GLU A 37 10.94 -25.89 -17.79
N CYS A 38 11.90 -25.28 -18.51
CA CYS A 38 13.00 -26.02 -19.14
C CYS A 38 14.09 -26.38 -18.11
N GLY A 39 13.78 -27.33 -17.24
CA GLY A 39 14.59 -27.61 -16.06
C GLY A 39 16.05 -27.99 -16.31
N SER A 40 16.34 -28.77 -17.36
CA SER A 40 17.71 -29.22 -17.68
C SER A 40 18.53 -28.20 -18.48
N LEU A 41 17.94 -27.05 -18.83
CA LEU A 41 18.57 -26.07 -19.69
C LEU A 41 19.76 -25.42 -18.97
N ASN A 42 20.97 -25.75 -19.42
CA ASN A 42 22.22 -25.27 -18.80
C ASN A 42 23.04 -24.38 -19.75
N ARG A 43 22.68 -24.30 -21.04
CA ARG A 43 23.32 -23.41 -22.01
C ARG A 43 22.31 -22.63 -22.84
N PHE A 44 22.33 -21.32 -22.68
CA PHE A 44 21.61 -20.41 -23.56
C PHE A 44 22.47 -19.17 -23.83
N PRO A 45 23.24 -19.16 -24.94
CA PRO A 45 24.27 -18.14 -25.11
C PRO A 45 23.78 -16.83 -25.74
N TYR A 46 22.88 -16.86 -26.73
CA TYR A 46 22.49 -15.66 -27.48
C TYR A 46 21.02 -15.68 -27.92
N VAL A 47 20.38 -14.52 -27.86
CA VAL A 47 19.06 -14.28 -28.47
C VAL A 47 19.01 -12.90 -29.15
N ASN A 48 18.45 -12.86 -30.35
CA ASN A 48 18.16 -11.58 -31.02
C ASN A 48 16.82 -11.03 -30.48
N VAL A 49 16.83 -9.79 -29.98
CA VAL A 49 15.66 -9.14 -29.37
C VAL A 49 15.01 -8.06 -30.23
N GLU A 50 15.48 -7.83 -31.47
CA GLU A 50 14.98 -6.75 -32.34
C GLU A 50 13.49 -6.88 -32.66
N SER A 51 12.99 -8.12 -32.78
CA SER A 51 11.58 -8.41 -33.06
C SER A 51 10.80 -8.93 -31.86
N LEU A 52 11.51 -9.27 -30.77
CA LEU A 52 10.95 -9.99 -29.64
C LEU A 52 10.03 -9.08 -28.82
N GLU A 53 8.87 -9.61 -28.47
CA GLU A 53 7.85 -8.97 -27.63
C GLU A 53 7.66 -9.73 -26.31
N TYR A 54 7.98 -11.03 -26.29
CA TYR A 54 7.91 -11.84 -25.08
C TYR A 54 9.07 -12.85 -24.99
N LEU A 55 9.72 -12.88 -23.83
CA LEU A 55 10.73 -13.86 -23.45
C LEU A 55 10.41 -14.43 -22.07
N ASN A 56 10.18 -15.74 -22.00
CA ASN A 56 10.01 -16.43 -20.73
C ASN A 56 11.11 -17.48 -20.52
N LEU A 57 11.88 -17.27 -19.47
CA LEU A 57 12.91 -18.16 -18.98
C LEU A 57 12.56 -18.65 -17.57
N SER A 58 11.31 -18.57 -17.15
CA SER A 58 10.96 -18.93 -15.77
C SER A 58 11.23 -20.42 -15.51
N SER A 59 11.67 -20.75 -14.30
CA SER A 59 11.89 -22.13 -13.84
C SER A 59 12.99 -22.92 -14.58
N CYS A 60 13.91 -22.26 -15.31
CA CYS A 60 15.12 -22.92 -15.84
C CYS A 60 16.23 -23.00 -14.78
N TYR A 61 16.03 -23.84 -13.76
CA TYR A 61 16.89 -23.91 -12.57
C TYR A 61 18.36 -24.31 -12.86
N SER A 62 18.65 -25.01 -13.96
CA SER A 62 20.02 -25.40 -14.33
C SER A 62 20.82 -24.31 -15.06
N LEU A 63 20.19 -23.18 -15.44
CA LEU A 63 20.91 -22.14 -16.18
C LEU A 63 21.73 -21.27 -15.22
N GLU A 64 23.05 -21.47 -15.21
CA GLU A 64 23.98 -20.73 -14.33
C GLU A 64 24.30 -19.31 -14.83
N LYS A 65 24.09 -19.05 -16.13
CA LYS A 65 24.43 -17.77 -16.79
C LYS A 65 23.28 -17.26 -17.64
N SER A 66 23.09 -15.95 -17.64
CA SER A 66 22.07 -15.31 -18.45
C SER A 66 22.45 -15.31 -19.93
N PRO A 67 21.47 -15.35 -20.85
CA PRO A 67 21.74 -15.19 -22.26
C PRO A 67 22.23 -13.78 -22.57
N GLU A 68 23.09 -13.66 -23.59
CA GLU A 68 23.44 -12.36 -24.15
C GLU A 68 22.36 -11.91 -25.14
N PHE A 69 21.86 -10.70 -24.94
CA PHE A 69 20.86 -10.07 -25.80
C PHE A 69 21.54 -9.30 -26.93
N LEU A 70 21.14 -9.58 -28.17
CA LEU A 70 21.65 -8.92 -29.38
C LEU A 70 20.57 -8.05 -30.03
N GLY A 71 20.95 -6.82 -30.40
CA GLY A 71 20.05 -5.87 -31.06
C GLY A 71 19.18 -5.06 -30.11
N ILE A 72 18.38 -4.15 -30.67
CA ILE A 72 17.61 -3.15 -29.91
C ILE A 72 16.29 -3.73 -29.42
N MET A 73 16.09 -3.78 -28.10
CA MET A 73 14.85 -4.23 -27.47
C MET A 73 13.70 -3.30 -27.83
N LYS A 74 12.57 -3.93 -28.20
CA LYS A 74 11.32 -3.22 -28.45
C LYS A 74 10.73 -2.60 -27.16
N PRO A 75 10.01 -1.47 -27.28
CA PRO A 75 9.21 -0.84 -26.22
C PRO A 75 8.25 -1.76 -25.43
N GLU A 76 7.80 -2.85 -26.03
CA GLU A 76 6.75 -3.70 -25.47
C GLU A 76 7.32 -5.03 -24.96
N LEU A 77 8.64 -5.20 -25.02
CA LEU A 77 9.29 -6.45 -24.63
C LEU A 77 9.07 -6.74 -23.14
N MET A 78 8.47 -7.89 -22.86
CA MET A 78 8.36 -8.47 -21.53
C MET A 78 9.36 -9.60 -21.35
N ILE A 79 10.20 -9.51 -20.32
CA ILE A 79 11.20 -10.52 -19.98
C ILE A 79 10.84 -11.10 -18.60
N MET A 80 10.59 -12.40 -18.55
CA MET A 80 10.35 -13.17 -17.32
C MET A 80 11.52 -14.10 -17.05
N MET A 81 12.17 -13.96 -15.89
CA MET A 81 13.31 -14.79 -15.48
C MET A 81 13.13 -15.32 -14.06
N SER A 82 11.91 -15.75 -13.70
CA SER A 82 11.61 -16.20 -12.34
C SER A 82 12.21 -17.57 -12.01
N PHE A 83 12.45 -17.88 -10.74
CA PHE A 83 12.97 -19.19 -10.29
C PHE A 83 14.30 -19.61 -10.95
N PHE A 84 15.17 -18.63 -11.21
CA PHE A 84 16.39 -18.82 -11.97
C PHE A 84 17.62 -19.02 -11.07
N GLY A 85 18.58 -19.84 -11.54
CA GLY A 85 19.80 -20.17 -10.79
C GLY A 85 20.91 -19.11 -10.79
N ILE A 86 20.76 -18.02 -11.57
CA ILE A 86 21.79 -17.02 -11.79
C ILE A 86 22.01 -16.10 -10.57
N MET A 87 23.27 -15.71 -10.34
CA MET A 87 23.66 -14.73 -9.31
C MET A 87 23.67 -13.26 -9.77
N GLU A 88 23.81 -12.97 -11.07
CA GLU A 88 23.87 -11.60 -11.64
C GLU A 88 23.22 -11.49 -13.05
N LEU A 89 22.41 -10.45 -13.29
CA LEU A 89 21.88 -10.12 -14.63
C LEU A 89 22.96 -9.61 -15.58
N PRO A 90 22.87 -9.89 -16.89
CA PRO A 90 23.91 -9.50 -17.84
C PRO A 90 23.80 -8.01 -18.16
N SER A 91 24.95 -7.36 -18.32
CA SER A 91 25.05 -5.94 -18.69
C SER A 91 24.44 -5.64 -20.07
N SER A 92 24.29 -6.63 -20.94
CA SER A 92 23.80 -6.48 -22.33
C SER A 92 22.32 -6.15 -22.45
N ILE A 93 21.50 -6.39 -21.41
CA ILE A 93 20.09 -5.91 -21.34
C ILE A 93 20.01 -4.37 -21.54
N ILE A 94 21.11 -3.67 -21.31
CA ILE A 94 21.15 -2.24 -20.99
C ILE A 94 21.68 -1.42 -22.16
N GLU A 95 22.49 -2.01 -23.05
CA GLU A 95 23.16 -1.28 -24.13
C GLU A 95 22.25 -0.99 -25.33
N HIS A 96 21.07 -1.62 -25.40
CA HIS A 96 20.26 -1.65 -26.60
C HIS A 96 18.77 -1.38 -26.35
N GLN A 97 18.43 -0.38 -25.52
CA GLN A 97 17.03 -0.01 -25.28
C GLN A 97 16.62 1.23 -26.08
N ALA A 98 15.52 1.13 -26.83
CA ALA A 98 14.89 2.27 -27.51
C ALA A 98 13.45 2.55 -27.02
N GLY A 99 12.97 1.87 -25.96
CA GLY A 99 11.61 2.07 -25.47
C GLY A 99 11.31 1.45 -24.10
N PRO A 100 10.04 1.54 -23.65
CA PRO A 100 9.56 0.95 -22.41
C PRO A 100 9.99 -0.53 -22.23
N THR A 101 10.17 -1.00 -21.00
CA THR A 101 10.48 -2.41 -20.72
C THR A 101 9.91 -2.79 -19.37
N SER A 102 9.35 -3.99 -19.27
CA SER A 102 8.94 -4.61 -18.01
C SER A 102 9.85 -5.80 -17.73
N LEU A 103 10.53 -5.80 -16.58
CA LEU A 103 11.46 -6.85 -16.17
C LEU A 103 10.97 -7.50 -14.88
N ASP A 104 10.72 -8.81 -14.93
CA ASP A 104 10.32 -9.63 -13.79
C ASP A 104 11.42 -10.62 -13.41
N LEU A 105 11.91 -10.45 -12.19
CA LEU A 105 13.00 -11.19 -11.55
C LEU A 105 12.51 -11.88 -10.27
N SER A 106 11.20 -12.14 -10.17
CA SER A 106 10.62 -12.71 -8.96
C SER A 106 11.15 -14.11 -8.67
N GLU A 107 11.27 -14.47 -7.40
CA GLU A 107 11.69 -15.78 -6.89
C GLU A 107 13.11 -16.19 -7.34
N MET A 108 13.95 -15.21 -7.70
CA MET A 108 15.38 -15.42 -7.91
C MET A 108 16.11 -15.52 -6.56
N ASN A 109 15.99 -16.68 -5.91
CA ASN A 109 16.54 -16.95 -4.57
C ASN A 109 18.06 -16.72 -4.48
N ASN A 110 18.80 -16.89 -5.57
CA ASN A 110 20.25 -16.71 -5.62
C ASN A 110 20.69 -15.31 -6.06
N LEU A 111 19.76 -14.40 -6.40
CA LEU A 111 20.10 -13.06 -6.85
C LEU A 111 20.69 -12.27 -5.67
N VAL A 112 21.99 -11.97 -5.75
CA VAL A 112 22.70 -11.26 -4.67
C VAL A 112 22.65 -9.75 -4.87
N ALA A 113 22.67 -9.28 -6.12
CA ALA A 113 22.61 -7.86 -6.44
C ALA A 113 22.00 -7.63 -7.83
N LEU A 114 21.33 -6.48 -8.00
CA LEU A 114 21.03 -5.97 -9.33
C LEU A 114 22.31 -5.35 -9.93
N PRO A 115 22.56 -5.52 -11.24
CA PRO A 115 23.74 -4.97 -11.85
C PRO A 115 23.71 -3.44 -11.75
N SER A 116 24.85 -2.80 -11.44
CA SER A 116 24.92 -1.33 -11.27
C SER A 116 24.48 -0.55 -12.52
N SER A 117 24.50 -1.21 -13.67
CA SER A 117 24.06 -0.69 -14.95
C SER A 117 22.53 -0.65 -15.08
N ILE A 118 21.74 -1.31 -14.21
CA ILE A 118 20.28 -1.30 -14.26
C ILE A 118 19.74 0.13 -14.27
N CYS A 119 20.39 1.04 -13.52
CA CYS A 119 20.05 2.46 -13.48
C CYS A 119 20.12 3.15 -14.86
N ARG A 120 20.91 2.61 -15.81
CA ARG A 120 21.02 3.17 -17.18
C ARG A 120 19.85 2.78 -18.08
N MET A 121 18.96 1.89 -17.64
CA MET A 121 17.77 1.48 -18.41
C MET A 121 16.73 2.60 -18.42
N LYS A 122 16.94 3.60 -19.28
CA LYS A 122 16.05 4.77 -19.40
C LYS A 122 14.61 4.39 -19.78
N GLY A 123 14.43 3.22 -20.41
CA GLY A 123 13.13 2.68 -20.80
C GLY A 123 12.50 1.75 -19.74
N LEU A 124 13.15 1.42 -18.64
CA LEU A 124 12.56 0.50 -17.67
C LEU A 124 11.33 1.15 -17.01
N VAL A 125 10.14 0.58 -17.22
CA VAL A 125 8.86 1.09 -16.68
C VAL A 125 8.45 0.31 -15.45
N LYS A 126 8.66 -1.00 -15.46
CA LYS A 126 8.32 -1.87 -14.33
C LYS A 126 9.49 -2.78 -13.99
N LEU A 127 9.85 -2.82 -12.72
CA LEU A 127 10.83 -3.73 -12.18
C LEU A 127 10.20 -4.48 -11.01
N ILE A 128 10.11 -5.80 -11.16
CA ILE A 128 9.55 -6.68 -10.13
C ILE A 128 10.66 -7.62 -9.67
N VAL A 129 10.98 -7.54 -8.39
CA VAL A 129 11.92 -8.43 -7.70
C VAL A 129 11.23 -8.82 -6.40
N TRP A 130 10.44 -9.89 -6.40
CA TRP A 130 9.85 -10.43 -5.17
C TRP A 130 10.61 -11.70 -4.78
N GLY A 131 10.90 -11.93 -3.50
CA GLY A 131 11.34 -13.26 -3.01
C GLY A 131 12.82 -13.53 -3.21
N ALA A 132 13.59 -12.53 -3.66
CA ALA A 132 15.04 -12.61 -3.75
C ALA A 132 15.69 -12.51 -2.35
N GLN A 133 15.65 -13.59 -1.58
CA GLN A 133 16.05 -13.61 -0.16
C GLN A 133 17.54 -13.27 0.12
N ASN A 134 18.39 -13.45 -0.89
CA ASN A 134 19.83 -13.15 -0.82
C ASN A 134 20.19 -11.77 -1.36
N LEU A 135 19.20 -10.95 -1.76
CA LEU A 135 19.43 -9.64 -2.36
C LEU A 135 20.04 -8.69 -1.33
N LYS A 136 21.37 -8.56 -1.38
CA LYS A 136 22.15 -7.55 -0.69
C LYS A 136 22.13 -6.33 -1.59
N ALA A 137 21.01 -5.61 -1.52
CA ALA A 137 20.62 -4.51 -2.40
C ALA A 137 21.70 -3.51 -2.80
N CYS A 138 21.34 -2.68 -3.81
CA CYS A 138 22.02 -1.57 -4.49
C CYS A 138 22.98 -0.70 -3.65
N GLN A 139 24.01 -1.30 -3.07
CA GLN A 139 24.97 -0.61 -2.25
C GLN A 139 25.99 0.13 -3.12
N LYS A 140 26.22 1.40 -2.75
CA LYS A 140 27.39 2.25 -3.06
C LYS A 140 27.37 3.17 -4.27
N LYS A 141 26.30 3.24 -5.07
CA LYS A 141 26.23 4.29 -6.10
C LYS A 141 24.93 5.04 -6.04
N LYS A 142 25.10 6.36 -5.91
CA LYS A 142 24.14 7.36 -6.36
C LYS A 142 23.39 6.83 -7.58
N VAL A 143 22.08 6.59 -7.47
CA VAL A 143 21.09 6.55 -8.56
C VAL A 143 20.97 7.96 -9.19
N ASN A 144 22.09 8.69 -9.33
CA ASN A 144 22.15 10.02 -9.95
C ASN A 144 22.01 9.95 -11.49
N GLU A 145 22.03 8.76 -12.07
CA GLU A 145 21.71 8.49 -13.47
C GLU A 145 20.41 7.69 -13.51
N GLY A 146 19.32 8.32 -13.06
CA GLY A 146 18.09 7.66 -12.63
C GLY A 146 17.38 6.80 -13.68
N LEU A 147 16.36 6.09 -13.22
CA LEU A 147 15.37 5.38 -14.03
C LEU A 147 14.18 6.33 -14.30
N PRO A 148 14.27 7.27 -15.27
CA PRO A 148 13.29 8.34 -15.44
C PRO A 148 11.90 7.83 -15.84
N SER A 149 11.81 6.61 -16.39
CA SER A 149 10.55 6.04 -16.86
C SER A 149 9.99 5.00 -15.91
N LEU A 150 10.63 4.72 -14.77
CA LEU A 150 10.17 3.68 -13.85
C LEU A 150 8.91 4.14 -13.15
N VAL A 151 7.80 3.46 -13.42
CA VAL A 151 6.46 3.73 -12.89
C VAL A 151 6.13 2.77 -11.75
N ALA A 152 6.60 1.52 -11.81
CA ALA A 152 6.35 0.53 -10.76
C ALA A 152 7.64 -0.19 -10.33
N LEU A 153 7.85 -0.24 -9.02
CA LEU A 153 8.95 -0.97 -8.38
C LEU A 153 8.37 -1.89 -7.30
N ASN A 154 8.60 -3.20 -7.43
CA ASN A 154 8.27 -4.18 -6.43
C ASN A 154 9.56 -4.84 -5.93
N LEU A 155 9.86 -4.67 -4.64
CA LEU A 155 10.98 -5.28 -3.92
C LEU A 155 10.48 -6.05 -2.68
N SER A 156 9.27 -6.62 -2.75
CA SER A 156 8.63 -7.32 -1.64
C SER A 156 9.39 -8.59 -1.25
N ASP A 157 9.37 -8.96 0.03
CA ASP A 157 10.03 -10.17 0.59
C ASP A 157 11.48 -10.40 0.10
N CYS A 158 12.23 -9.32 -0.17
CA CYS A 158 13.63 -9.37 -0.58
C CYS A 158 14.62 -9.44 0.60
N ASN A 159 14.13 -9.57 1.83
CA ASN A 159 14.94 -9.57 3.04
C ASN A 159 15.86 -8.32 3.15
N LEU A 160 15.41 -7.18 2.62
CA LEU A 160 16.17 -5.94 2.65
C LEU A 160 16.35 -5.47 4.09
N ILE A 161 17.56 -5.02 4.44
CA ILE A 161 17.91 -4.43 5.74
C ILE A 161 18.31 -2.96 5.57
N ASP A 162 18.70 -2.26 6.64
CA ASP A 162 19.19 -0.88 6.57
C ASP A 162 20.34 -0.75 5.52
N GLY A 163 20.23 0.24 4.64
CA GLY A 163 21.13 0.41 3.49
C GLY A 163 20.80 -0.50 2.29
N GLY A 164 19.74 -1.31 2.37
CA GLY A 164 19.18 -2.09 1.28
C GLY A 164 18.24 -1.31 0.36
N LEU A 165 17.94 -0.05 0.68
CA LEU A 165 17.36 0.89 -0.28
C LEU A 165 18.38 2.01 -0.50
N PRO A 166 18.56 2.48 -1.75
CA PRO A 166 19.48 3.58 -2.02
C PRO A 166 18.98 4.87 -1.38
N GLU A 167 19.88 5.66 -0.79
CA GLU A 167 19.52 6.91 -0.10
C GLU A 167 18.94 7.96 -1.05
N ASP A 168 19.09 7.80 -2.36
CA ASP A 168 18.53 8.64 -3.41
C ASP A 168 17.41 7.97 -4.21
N ILE A 169 16.69 7.00 -3.62
CA ILE A 169 15.46 6.43 -4.20
C ILE A 169 14.45 7.53 -4.59
N GLY A 170 14.45 8.67 -3.88
CA GLY A 170 13.65 9.86 -4.22
C GLY A 170 13.91 10.46 -5.61
N SER A 171 14.99 10.08 -6.29
CA SER A 171 15.28 10.50 -7.67
C SER A 171 14.37 9.86 -8.72
N LEU A 172 13.60 8.82 -8.36
CA LEU A 172 12.66 8.12 -9.23
C LEU A 172 11.38 8.94 -9.46
N SER A 173 11.53 10.04 -10.20
CA SER A 173 10.48 11.08 -10.38
C SER A 173 9.17 10.59 -11.02
N SER A 174 9.18 9.49 -11.77
CA SER A 174 7.99 8.91 -12.41
C SER A 174 7.37 7.76 -11.64
N LEU A 175 7.93 7.38 -10.49
CA LEU A 175 7.48 6.22 -9.74
C LEU A 175 6.11 6.47 -9.12
N GLU A 176 5.11 5.70 -9.55
CA GLU A 176 3.73 5.79 -9.06
C GLU A 176 3.40 4.69 -8.05
N THR A 177 4.04 3.52 -8.15
CA THR A 177 3.79 2.36 -7.27
C THR A 177 5.08 1.80 -6.71
N LEU A 178 5.16 1.68 -5.39
CA LEU A 178 6.30 1.12 -4.67
C LEU A 178 5.83 0.06 -3.67
N HIS A 179 6.23 -1.20 -3.87
CA HIS A 179 5.99 -2.28 -2.93
C HIS A 179 7.29 -2.68 -2.24
N LEU A 180 7.29 -2.61 -0.91
CA LEU A 180 8.41 -2.92 -0.03
C LEU A 180 7.99 -3.86 1.11
N ASN A 181 6.79 -4.43 1.06
CA ASN A 181 6.25 -5.28 2.11
C ASN A 181 7.12 -6.52 2.39
N GLY A 182 7.07 -7.03 3.62
CA GLY A 182 7.78 -8.26 4.02
C GLY A 182 9.30 -8.12 4.14
N ASN A 183 9.83 -6.90 4.19
CA ASN A 183 11.28 -6.65 4.35
C ASN A 183 11.70 -6.45 5.82
N ASN A 184 13.00 -6.40 6.06
CA ASN A 184 13.62 -6.43 7.40
C ASN A 184 14.42 -5.16 7.75
N PHE A 185 14.20 -4.04 7.04
CA PHE A 185 14.84 -2.77 7.36
C PHE A 185 14.22 -2.16 8.62
N GLU A 186 15.04 -1.46 9.40
CA GLU A 186 14.62 -0.71 10.58
C GLU A 186 14.22 0.72 10.22
N ARG A 187 14.81 1.27 9.16
CA ARG A 187 14.58 2.64 8.68
C ARG A 187 14.47 2.68 7.15
N LEU A 188 13.62 3.59 6.67
CA LEU A 188 13.56 3.97 5.26
C LEU A 188 14.54 5.12 4.98
N PRO A 189 15.10 5.21 3.75
CA PRO A 189 15.90 6.36 3.33
C PRO A 189 15.05 7.63 3.35
N ARG A 190 15.65 8.78 3.71
CA ARG A 190 14.88 10.03 3.85
C ARG A 190 14.32 10.51 2.52
N SER A 191 15.01 10.24 1.42
CA SER A 191 14.56 10.62 0.08
C SER A 191 13.30 9.92 -0.39
N ILE A 192 12.79 8.88 0.31
CA ILE A 192 11.51 8.25 -0.06
C ILE A 192 10.37 9.28 -0.09
N ALA A 193 10.44 10.29 0.78
CA ALA A 193 9.49 11.42 0.83
C ALA A 193 9.56 12.36 -0.39
N GLN A 194 10.56 12.21 -1.26
CA GLN A 194 10.76 13.00 -2.47
C GLN A 194 10.14 12.36 -3.71
N LEU A 195 9.53 11.17 -3.59
CA LEU A 195 8.82 10.49 -4.68
C LEU A 195 7.53 11.23 -5.05
N GLY A 196 7.67 12.34 -5.77
CA GLY A 196 6.59 13.29 -6.05
C GLY A 196 5.44 12.76 -6.91
N ALA A 197 5.62 11.64 -7.61
CA ALA A 197 4.56 10.99 -8.40
C ALA A 197 3.89 9.80 -7.69
N LEU A 198 4.34 9.44 -6.47
CA LEU A 198 3.93 8.22 -5.81
C LEU A 198 2.45 8.24 -5.45
N ARG A 199 1.71 7.22 -5.91
CA ARG A 199 0.28 7.04 -5.66
C ARG A 199 -0.01 5.89 -4.69
N SER A 200 0.84 4.87 -4.68
CA SER A 200 0.69 3.69 -3.83
C SER A 200 2.02 3.29 -3.20
N LEU A 201 2.03 3.18 -1.87
CA LEU A 201 3.17 2.72 -1.09
C LEU A 201 2.73 1.57 -0.19
N ASP A 202 3.32 0.40 -0.41
CA ASP A 202 3.13 -0.77 0.46
C ASP A 202 4.37 -1.04 1.31
N LEU A 203 4.20 -0.96 2.63
CA LEU A 203 5.20 -1.23 3.66
C LEU A 203 4.69 -2.28 4.65
N SER A 204 3.69 -3.09 4.29
CA SER A 204 3.13 -4.06 5.22
C SER A 204 4.14 -5.13 5.65
N ASP A 205 3.94 -5.69 6.84
CA ASP A 205 4.73 -6.80 7.38
C ASP A 205 6.25 -6.55 7.47
N CYS A 206 6.67 -5.29 7.44
CA CYS A 206 8.04 -4.85 7.68
C CYS A 206 8.34 -4.81 9.19
N LYS A 207 8.31 -5.98 9.86
CA LYS A 207 8.25 -6.09 11.34
C LYS A 207 9.35 -5.37 12.13
N ARG A 208 10.48 -5.04 11.50
CA ARG A 208 11.60 -4.28 12.09
C ARG A 208 11.51 -2.77 11.88
N LEU A 209 10.68 -2.32 10.95
CA LEU A 209 10.40 -0.91 10.70
C LEU A 209 9.62 -0.35 11.90
N THR A 210 10.27 0.57 12.62
CA THR A 210 9.69 1.14 13.85
C THR A 210 9.19 2.58 13.66
N GLN A 211 9.65 3.25 12.60
CA GLN A 211 9.34 4.65 12.32
C GLN A 211 9.30 4.92 10.82
N LEU A 212 8.40 5.79 10.38
CA LEU A 212 8.44 6.39 9.05
C LEU A 212 9.31 7.67 9.07
N PRO A 213 9.86 8.11 7.93
CA PRO A 213 10.53 9.40 7.83
C PRO A 213 9.61 10.55 8.26
N GLU A 214 10.15 11.53 9.00
CA GLU A 214 9.39 12.71 9.45
C GLU A 214 8.80 13.54 8.30
N ASP A 215 9.36 13.43 7.10
CA ASP A 215 8.91 14.15 5.91
C ASP A 215 7.91 13.35 5.06
N ILE A 216 7.38 12.20 5.53
CA ILE A 216 6.47 11.35 4.74
C ILE A 216 5.26 12.12 4.18
N GLY A 217 4.82 13.16 4.89
CA GLY A 217 3.76 14.09 4.46
C GLY A 217 4.02 14.82 3.15
N CYS A 218 5.26 14.87 2.66
CA CYS A 218 5.60 15.49 1.38
C CYS A 218 5.08 14.71 0.15
N LEU A 219 4.65 13.46 0.33
CA LEU A 219 4.07 12.61 -0.73
C LEU A 219 2.65 13.08 -1.12
N SER A 220 2.59 14.22 -1.79
CA SER A 220 1.36 14.99 -2.02
C SER A 220 0.30 14.29 -2.89
N TYR A 221 0.70 13.27 -3.64
CA TYR A 221 -0.17 12.49 -4.54
C TYR A 221 -0.45 11.06 -4.06
N LEU A 222 0.03 10.70 -2.85
CA LEU A 222 -0.14 9.37 -2.31
C LEU A 222 -1.62 9.13 -1.97
N LYS A 223 -2.22 8.15 -2.65
CA LYS A 223 -3.62 7.74 -2.47
C LYS A 223 -3.75 6.53 -1.56
N LYS A 224 -2.78 5.63 -1.59
CA LYS A 224 -2.80 4.36 -0.86
C LYS A 224 -1.52 4.19 -0.06
N LEU A 225 -1.67 4.05 1.25
CA LEU A 225 -0.57 3.76 2.17
C LEU A 225 -0.91 2.50 2.98
N ASN A 226 -0.14 1.45 2.78
CA ASN A 226 -0.29 0.22 3.55
C ASN A 226 0.85 0.08 4.57
N LEU A 227 0.47 0.05 5.85
CA LEU A 227 1.35 -0.07 7.00
C LEU A 227 0.97 -1.28 7.87
N SER A 228 0.14 -2.21 7.39
CA SER A 228 -0.34 -3.33 8.19
C SER A 228 0.78 -4.24 8.70
N GLY A 229 0.57 -4.94 9.82
CA GLY A 229 1.51 -5.93 10.35
C GLY A 229 2.82 -5.36 10.89
N ASN A 230 2.93 -4.03 11.01
CA ASN A 230 4.11 -3.36 11.53
C ASN A 230 4.04 -3.11 13.04
N ASN A 231 5.20 -2.72 13.62
CA ASN A 231 5.36 -2.52 15.06
C ASN A 231 5.53 -1.04 15.45
N PHE A 232 4.93 -0.12 14.69
CA PHE A 232 4.96 1.32 14.98
C PHE A 232 4.35 1.63 16.36
N GLU A 233 5.01 2.47 17.15
CA GLU A 233 4.43 3.02 18.39
C GLU A 233 3.61 4.28 18.12
N TYR A 234 4.08 5.10 17.17
CA TYR A 234 3.47 6.32 16.68
C TYR A 234 3.79 6.49 15.19
N LEU A 235 2.98 7.30 14.49
CA LEU A 235 3.26 7.78 13.14
C LEU A 235 3.70 9.26 13.21
N PRO A 236 4.59 9.73 12.30
CA PRO A 236 5.03 11.12 12.29
C PRO A 236 3.85 12.04 12.03
N ARG A 237 3.85 13.24 12.63
CA ARG A 237 2.74 14.20 12.47
C ARG A 237 2.49 14.60 11.02
N SER A 238 3.52 14.58 10.19
CA SER A 238 3.42 14.88 8.76
C SER A 238 2.55 13.91 7.97
N ILE A 239 2.25 12.70 8.48
CA ILE A 239 1.33 11.78 7.80
C ILE A 239 -0.06 12.40 7.60
N ALA A 240 -0.47 13.33 8.46
CA ALA A 240 -1.70 14.11 8.31
C ALA A 240 -1.66 15.11 7.12
N GLN A 241 -0.48 15.41 6.59
CA GLN A 241 -0.29 16.31 5.45
C GLN A 241 -0.46 15.60 4.09
N LEU A 242 -0.67 14.28 4.08
CA LEU A 242 -0.96 13.49 2.89
C LEU A 242 -2.36 13.83 2.34
N GLY A 243 -2.49 15.00 1.69
CA GLY A 243 -3.78 15.58 1.31
C GLY A 243 -4.59 14.79 0.27
N ALA A 244 -3.96 13.86 -0.44
CA ALA A 244 -4.60 13.00 -1.44
C ALA A 244 -4.88 11.56 -0.93
N LEU A 245 -4.65 11.28 0.35
CA LEU A 245 -4.73 9.92 0.89
C LEU A 245 -6.19 9.46 0.96
N GLU A 246 -6.48 8.38 0.25
CA GLU A 246 -7.80 7.76 0.19
C GLU A 246 -7.86 6.53 1.12
N TYR A 247 -6.78 5.76 1.20
CA TYR A 247 -6.71 4.50 1.95
C TYR A 247 -5.45 4.44 2.84
N LEU A 248 -5.67 4.20 4.13
CA LEU A 248 -4.63 3.98 5.15
C LEU A 248 -4.86 2.64 5.86
N HIS A 249 -4.06 1.63 5.51
CA HIS A 249 -4.16 0.31 6.13
C HIS A 249 -3.23 0.21 7.35
N LEU A 250 -3.82 -0.06 8.52
CA LEU A 250 -3.12 -0.17 9.82
C LEU A 250 -3.45 -1.47 10.57
N SER A 251 -3.95 -2.48 9.86
CA SER A 251 -4.33 -3.76 10.46
C SER A 251 -3.12 -4.40 11.15
N ASP A 252 -3.34 -5.07 12.28
CA ASP A 252 -2.28 -5.74 13.05
C ASP A 252 -1.11 -4.84 13.53
N CYS A 253 -1.27 -3.50 13.52
CA CYS A 253 -0.33 -2.56 14.15
C CYS A 253 -0.49 -2.52 15.69
N LYS A 254 -0.16 -3.61 16.37
CA LYS A 254 -0.49 -3.83 17.80
C LYS A 254 0.14 -2.85 18.79
N ARG A 255 1.26 -2.22 18.42
CA ARG A 255 1.96 -1.23 19.26
C ARG A 255 1.50 0.20 19.01
N LEU A 256 0.72 0.43 17.96
CA LEU A 256 0.31 1.77 17.58
C LEU A 256 -0.77 2.24 18.54
N THR A 257 -0.42 3.22 19.37
CA THR A 257 -1.31 3.72 20.41
C THR A 257 -1.99 5.02 20.00
N GLN A 258 -1.39 5.77 19.07
CA GLN A 258 -1.89 7.08 18.67
C GLN A 258 -1.77 7.34 17.17
N LEU A 259 -2.72 8.10 16.64
CA LEU A 259 -2.67 8.69 15.30
C LEU A 259 -2.73 10.21 15.39
N PRO A 260 -2.17 10.96 14.43
CA PRO A 260 -2.46 12.38 14.29
C PRO A 260 -3.86 12.60 13.71
N GLU A 261 -4.36 13.83 13.82
CA GLU A 261 -5.62 14.22 13.17
C GLU A 261 -5.40 14.41 11.66
N PHE A 262 -6.17 13.69 10.85
CA PHE A 262 -6.17 13.86 9.41
C PHE A 262 -7.18 14.92 8.99
N PRO A 263 -6.91 15.81 8.02
CA PRO A 263 -7.82 16.90 7.64
C PRO A 263 -9.01 16.47 6.76
N HIS A 264 -9.06 15.22 6.28
CA HIS A 264 -10.11 14.67 5.42
C HIS A 264 -10.54 13.26 5.89
N THR A 265 -11.64 12.74 5.33
CA THR A 265 -12.07 11.34 5.52
C THR A 265 -11.07 10.40 4.84
N ILE A 266 -10.62 9.38 5.56
CA ILE A 266 -9.73 8.34 5.06
C ILE A 266 -10.37 6.99 5.36
N ASN A 267 -10.28 6.05 4.42
CA ASN A 267 -10.65 4.67 4.67
C ASN A 267 -9.54 4.00 5.49
N ALA A 268 -9.87 3.53 6.69
CA ALA A 268 -8.92 2.98 7.67
C ALA A 268 -9.39 1.63 8.22
N ASP A 269 -8.46 0.84 8.78
CA ASP A 269 -8.84 -0.38 9.51
C ASP A 269 -9.15 -0.08 10.98
N TRP A 270 -10.40 -0.37 11.40
CA TRP A 270 -10.92 -0.15 12.75
C TRP A 270 -10.88 -1.40 13.63
N SER A 271 -10.21 -2.46 13.19
CA SER A 271 -10.00 -3.67 13.98
C SER A 271 -9.21 -3.41 15.27
N ASN A 272 -8.38 -2.36 15.30
CA ASN A 272 -7.54 -2.01 16.45
C ASN A 272 -8.18 -0.94 17.36
N SER A 273 -8.60 -1.36 18.56
CA SER A 273 -9.26 -0.48 19.54
C SER A 273 -8.39 0.67 20.05
N SER A 274 -7.06 0.53 20.15
CA SER A 274 -6.19 1.62 20.62
C SER A 274 -6.15 2.77 19.61
N ILE A 275 -6.05 2.43 18.33
CA ILE A 275 -6.10 3.39 17.22
C ILE A 275 -7.42 4.16 17.23
N CYS A 276 -8.53 3.44 17.40
CA CYS A 276 -9.87 4.02 17.46
C CYS A 276 -10.00 5.00 18.63
N ASN A 277 -9.54 4.61 19.82
CA ASN A 277 -9.56 5.47 21.01
C ASN A 277 -8.73 6.74 20.84
N SER A 278 -7.56 6.66 20.19
CA SER A 278 -6.74 7.86 19.94
C SER A 278 -7.39 8.82 18.95
N LEU A 279 -7.97 8.30 17.85
CA LEU A 279 -8.72 9.14 16.91
C LEU A 279 -9.88 9.85 17.61
N PHE A 280 -10.59 9.14 18.48
CA PHE A 280 -11.68 9.68 19.30
C PHE A 280 -11.21 10.79 20.25
N GLN A 281 -10.07 10.60 20.94
CA GLN A 281 -9.49 11.62 21.80
C GLN A 281 -9.08 12.88 21.02
N ASN A 282 -8.46 12.73 19.84
CA ASN A 282 -8.08 13.88 19.02
C ASN A 282 -9.28 14.70 18.58
N ILE A 283 -10.35 14.06 18.11
CA ILE A 283 -11.58 14.76 17.70
C ILE A 283 -12.17 15.53 18.87
N SER A 284 -12.09 14.98 20.08
CA SER A 284 -12.67 15.58 21.28
C SER A 284 -11.84 16.73 21.85
N LEU A 285 -10.51 16.70 21.69
CA LEU A 285 -9.60 17.75 22.15
C LEU A 285 -9.70 19.05 21.33
N LEU A 286 -10.26 19.00 20.13
CA LEU A 286 -10.37 20.16 19.25
C LEU A 286 -11.43 21.17 19.70
N HIS A 287 -12.34 20.83 20.62
CA HIS A 287 -13.53 21.66 20.84
C HIS A 287 -14.09 21.66 22.28
N PRO A 288 -13.80 22.73 23.05
CA PRO A 288 -14.72 23.25 24.06
C PRO A 288 -15.53 24.48 23.58
N ASP A 289 -15.04 25.28 22.62
CA ASP A 289 -15.44 26.71 22.53
C ASP A 289 -16.00 27.24 21.19
N THR A 290 -16.29 26.42 20.17
CA THR A 290 -16.79 26.94 18.89
C THR A 290 -18.28 26.64 18.66
N SER A 291 -19.10 27.68 18.73
CA SER A 291 -20.54 27.70 18.46
C SER A 291 -20.95 27.47 16.99
N ASP A 292 -20.00 27.13 16.11
CA ASP A 292 -20.27 26.87 14.69
C ASP A 292 -20.76 25.43 14.49
N SER A 293 -22.06 25.27 14.72
CA SER A 293 -22.87 24.06 14.65
C SER A 293 -22.85 23.28 13.31
N HIS A 294 -22.12 23.74 12.29
CA HIS A 294 -22.07 23.11 10.97
C HIS A 294 -20.80 22.27 10.71
N SER A 295 -19.65 22.59 11.34
CA SER A 295 -18.41 21.79 11.19
C SER A 295 -18.29 20.64 12.19
N LEU A 296 -19.14 20.63 13.23
CA LEU A 296 -19.23 19.60 14.28
C LEU A 296 -19.65 18.22 13.74
N SER A 297 -19.94 18.17 12.45
CA SER A 297 -20.39 17.03 11.70
C SER A 297 -19.21 16.15 11.30
N LEU A 298 -18.62 15.51 12.30
CA LEU A 298 -18.46 14.06 12.25
C LEU A 298 -17.72 13.49 11.05
N ARG A 299 -16.39 13.41 11.17
CA ARG A 299 -15.54 12.64 10.25
C ARG A 299 -16.03 11.20 10.21
N VAL A 300 -16.73 10.83 9.13
CA VAL A 300 -17.07 9.45 8.85
C VAL A 300 -15.80 8.77 8.38
N PHE A 301 -15.46 7.67 9.02
CA PHE A 301 -14.41 6.79 8.55
C PHE A 301 -15.05 5.52 8.06
N THR A 302 -14.65 5.07 6.89
CA THR A 302 -15.08 3.80 6.32
C THR A 302 -14.04 2.74 6.58
N SER A 303 -14.51 1.51 6.66
CA SER A 303 -13.66 0.34 6.85
C SER A 303 -14.23 -0.82 6.07
N ARG A 304 -13.33 -1.65 5.51
CA ARG A 304 -13.68 -2.89 4.79
C ARG A 304 -13.76 -4.20 5.60
N PRO A 305 -13.65 -4.28 6.95
CA PRO A 305 -13.91 -5.52 7.65
C PRO A 305 -15.40 -5.85 7.55
N LYS A 306 -15.70 -7.14 7.40
CA LYS A 306 -17.08 -7.64 7.29
C LYS A 306 -17.89 -7.56 8.59
N ASN A 307 -17.26 -7.25 9.72
CA ASN A 307 -17.85 -7.36 11.05
C ASN A 307 -17.59 -6.12 11.91
N ILE A 308 -18.61 -5.71 12.67
CA ILE A 308 -18.50 -4.66 13.69
C ILE A 308 -17.41 -5.04 14.70
N PRO A 309 -16.45 -4.14 14.97
CA PRO A 309 -15.36 -4.43 15.91
C PRO A 309 -15.87 -4.93 17.27
N SER A 310 -15.14 -5.87 17.88
CA SER A 310 -15.54 -6.53 19.13
C SER A 310 -15.67 -5.57 20.31
N TRP A 311 -15.02 -4.40 20.26
CA TRP A 311 -15.07 -3.37 21.29
C TRP A 311 -16.36 -2.52 21.25
N PHE A 312 -17.23 -2.67 20.24
CA PHE A 312 -18.63 -2.20 20.34
C PHE A 312 -19.45 -3.20 21.16
N HIS A 313 -19.67 -2.85 22.42
CA HIS A 313 -20.40 -3.66 23.39
C HIS A 313 -21.92 -3.60 23.18
N LEU A 314 -22.43 -2.46 22.73
CA LEU A 314 -23.85 -2.24 22.49
C LEU A 314 -24.12 -2.47 21.01
N ARG A 315 -24.88 -3.53 20.72
CA ARG A 315 -25.19 -3.98 19.36
C ARG A 315 -26.70 -4.03 19.18
N GLY A 316 -27.16 -3.60 18.02
CA GLY A 316 -28.54 -3.76 17.59
C GLY A 316 -28.58 -4.19 16.13
N THR A 317 -29.68 -4.83 15.73
CA THR A 317 -29.97 -5.17 14.34
C THR A 317 -31.32 -4.56 13.97
N GLY A 318 -31.44 -4.04 12.75
CA GLY A 318 -32.67 -3.40 12.26
C GLY A 318 -32.40 -2.06 11.58
N THR A 319 -33.48 -1.39 11.17
CA THR A 319 -33.45 -0.08 10.49
C THR A 319 -33.23 1.10 11.44
N SER A 320 -33.27 0.85 12.76
CA SER A 320 -33.00 1.81 13.82
C SER A 320 -32.46 1.06 15.04
N VAL A 321 -31.46 1.62 15.70
CA VAL A 321 -30.87 1.02 16.90
C VAL A 321 -31.23 1.88 18.12
N LEU A 322 -31.95 1.30 19.08
CA LEU A 322 -32.23 1.91 20.37
C LEU A 322 -31.30 1.30 21.41
N VAL A 323 -30.57 2.14 22.14
CA VAL A 323 -29.63 1.72 23.17
C VAL A 323 -30.05 2.32 24.50
N ASN A 324 -30.35 1.46 25.48
CA ASN A 324 -30.59 1.90 26.84
C ASN A 324 -29.24 2.18 27.52
N LEU A 325 -29.01 3.43 27.89
CA LEU A 325 -27.81 3.82 28.62
C LEU A 325 -27.89 3.34 30.07
N PRO A 326 -26.78 2.86 30.67
CA PRO A 326 -26.76 2.46 32.07
C PRO A 326 -26.97 3.68 32.98
N MET A 327 -27.42 3.44 34.21
CA MET A 327 -27.54 4.50 35.21
C MET A 327 -26.16 5.13 35.49
N ASN A 328 -26.11 6.47 35.60
CA ASN A 328 -24.86 7.23 35.78
C ASN A 328 -23.85 7.07 34.64
N TRP A 329 -24.32 6.95 33.40
CA TRP A 329 -23.47 6.83 32.21
C TRP A 329 -22.60 8.07 31.95
N TYR A 330 -23.03 9.26 32.41
CA TYR A 330 -22.31 10.51 32.23
C TYR A 330 -21.45 10.84 33.47
N VAL A 331 -20.15 11.05 33.27
CA VAL A 331 -19.22 11.57 34.29
C VAL A 331 -18.59 12.83 33.74
N THR A 332 -18.75 13.95 34.45
CA THR A 332 -18.59 15.33 33.94
C THR A 332 -17.23 15.63 33.33
N ASP A 333 -16.16 14.96 33.75
CA ASP A 333 -14.81 15.40 33.42
C ASP A 333 -14.16 14.59 32.29
N ASN A 334 -14.76 13.46 31.86
CA ASN A 334 -14.11 12.53 30.93
C ASN A 334 -15.02 11.95 29.83
N PHE A 335 -16.32 12.22 29.82
CA PHE A 335 -17.21 11.69 28.78
C PHE A 335 -17.23 12.58 27.55
N LEU A 336 -16.71 12.08 26.42
CA LEU A 336 -16.52 12.87 25.21
C LEU A 336 -17.71 12.78 24.22
N GLY A 337 -18.42 11.65 24.21
CA GLY A 337 -19.52 11.42 23.27
C GLY A 337 -19.79 9.94 23.00
N PHE A 338 -20.59 9.66 21.99
CA PHE A 338 -20.97 8.31 21.57
C PHE A 338 -20.25 7.93 20.28
N ALA A 339 -19.43 6.88 20.33
CA ALA A 339 -18.96 6.22 19.12
C ALA A 339 -20.09 5.34 18.57
N VAL A 340 -20.43 5.53 17.30
CA VAL A 340 -21.46 4.77 16.57
C VAL A 340 -20.79 4.08 15.39
N CYS A 341 -21.07 2.79 15.26
CA CYS A 341 -20.61 1.95 14.16
C CYS A 341 -21.83 1.31 13.51
N TYR A 342 -21.93 1.41 12.19
CA TYR A 342 -23.05 0.87 11.42
C TYR A 342 -22.56 0.35 10.07
N SER A 343 -23.33 -0.55 9.47
CA SER A 343 -23.10 -1.07 8.12
C SER A 343 -24.31 -0.73 7.24
N GLY A 344 -24.05 -0.33 5.99
CA GLY A 344 -25.07 0.16 5.06
C GLY A 344 -25.24 1.67 5.03
N GLU A 345 -26.31 2.15 4.39
CA GLU A 345 -26.59 3.58 4.20
C GLU A 345 -27.50 4.16 5.31
N LEU A 346 -27.16 5.35 5.81
CA LEU A 346 -28.00 6.12 6.73
C LEU A 346 -28.98 7.01 5.94
N ASN A 347 -30.26 6.66 5.96
CA ASN A 347 -31.33 7.51 5.39
C ASN A 347 -31.70 8.69 6.29
N ASP A 348 -31.60 8.50 7.61
CA ASP A 348 -31.79 9.55 8.61
C ASP A 348 -30.53 9.61 9.47
N ASN A 349 -29.88 10.77 9.46
CA ASN A 349 -28.66 11.04 10.18
C ASN A 349 -28.93 11.81 11.48
N THR A 350 -30.11 11.67 12.07
CA THR A 350 -30.47 12.31 13.33
C THR A 350 -30.17 11.39 14.51
N ALA A 351 -29.30 11.84 15.41
CA ALA A 351 -29.10 11.22 16.72
C ALA A 351 -30.11 11.78 17.72
N HIS A 352 -30.73 10.89 18.49
CA HIS A 352 -31.73 11.22 19.50
C HIS A 352 -31.27 10.76 20.88
N LEU A 353 -31.33 11.66 21.86
CA LEU A 353 -31.18 11.33 23.28
C LEU A 353 -32.54 11.47 23.96
N ILE A 354 -33.13 10.32 24.29
CA ILE A 354 -34.50 10.20 24.81
C ILE A 354 -34.46 10.10 26.34
N PRO A 355 -35.09 11.03 27.08
CA PRO A 355 -35.22 10.91 28.53
C PRO A 355 -36.09 9.71 28.93
N LEU A 356 -35.71 8.98 29.98
CA LEU A 356 -36.50 7.84 30.50
C LEU A 356 -37.73 8.28 31.32
N CYS A 357 -37.72 9.50 31.86
CA CYS A 357 -38.79 10.04 32.69
C CYS A 357 -39.28 11.39 32.15
N ASP A 358 -40.59 11.50 31.92
CA ASP A 358 -41.31 12.65 31.36
C ASP A 358 -41.40 13.87 32.30
N ALA A 359 -40.41 14.07 33.16
CA ALA A 359 -40.35 15.14 34.16
C ALA A 359 -40.03 16.52 33.55
N GLY A 360 -40.62 16.82 32.38
CA GLY A 360 -40.50 18.08 31.64
C GLY A 360 -39.29 18.18 30.71
N MET A 361 -38.44 17.16 30.59
CA MET A 361 -37.32 17.20 29.63
C MET A 361 -37.82 16.96 28.20
N SER A 362 -37.36 17.80 27.27
CA SER A 362 -37.65 17.62 25.83
C SER A 362 -36.67 16.64 25.19
N LEU A 363 -37.11 15.97 24.13
CA LEU A 363 -36.24 15.15 23.28
C LEU A 363 -35.06 15.99 22.77
N MET A 364 -33.84 15.50 22.98
CA MET A 364 -32.62 16.12 22.48
C MET A 364 -32.24 15.46 21.15
N THR A 365 -31.98 16.29 20.15
CA THR A 365 -31.77 15.84 18.76
C THR A 365 -30.60 16.55 18.14
N GLN A 366 -29.73 15.80 17.48
CA GLN A 366 -28.64 16.35 16.68
C GLN A 366 -28.70 15.76 15.28
N LYS A 367 -28.84 16.61 14.26
CA LYS A 367 -28.66 16.20 12.87
C LYS A 367 -27.17 16.18 12.54
N LEU A 368 -26.68 15.03 12.11
CA LEU A 368 -25.27 14.82 11.80
C LEU A 368 -25.06 15.12 10.31
N ALA A 369 -24.15 16.04 9.94
CA ALA A 369 -23.75 16.15 8.52
C ALA A 369 -22.72 15.06 8.19
N LEU A 370 -23.17 14.05 7.44
CA LEU A 370 -22.29 12.99 6.96
C LEU A 370 -21.80 13.37 5.56
N SER A 371 -20.53 13.13 5.27
CA SER A 371 -20.08 13.09 3.88
C SER A 371 -20.56 11.76 3.28
N ASN A 372 -21.46 11.83 2.28
CA ASN A 372 -22.03 10.64 1.63
C ASN A 372 -20.95 9.90 0.82
N HIS A 373 -20.22 8.98 1.45
CA HIS A 373 -19.15 8.22 0.79
C HIS A 373 -19.07 6.75 1.22
N ALA A 374 -20.20 6.08 1.47
CA ALA A 374 -20.20 4.63 1.42
C ALA A 374 -20.08 4.24 -0.06
N GLU A 375 -18.87 3.90 -0.54
CA GLU A 375 -18.66 3.43 -1.91
C GLU A 375 -19.35 2.06 -2.13
N TYR A 376 -19.56 1.28 -1.06
CA TYR A 376 -20.15 -0.05 -1.11
C TYR A 376 -21.12 -0.30 0.07
N LEU A 377 -22.19 -1.05 -0.20
CA LEU A 377 -23.23 -1.41 0.79
C LEU A 377 -22.70 -2.23 1.98
N ASP A 378 -21.57 -2.92 1.80
CA ASP A 378 -20.96 -3.80 2.81
C ASP A 378 -19.94 -3.06 3.71
N ASP A 379 -19.66 -1.78 3.47
CA ASP A 379 -18.70 -1.02 4.28
C ASP A 379 -19.24 -0.77 5.69
N ILE A 380 -18.33 -0.79 6.66
CA ILE A 380 -18.60 -0.36 8.03
C ILE A 380 -18.21 1.10 8.16
N ASN A 381 -19.15 1.90 8.62
CA ASN A 381 -19.01 3.32 8.84
C ASN A 381 -18.90 3.61 10.34
N PHE A 382 -18.00 4.53 10.68
CA PHE A 382 -17.78 5.00 12.04
C PHE A 382 -18.08 6.48 12.13
N LEU A 383 -18.82 6.88 13.15
CA LEU A 383 -19.12 8.27 13.47
C LEU A 383 -19.06 8.48 15.00
N LEU A 384 -18.45 9.57 15.45
CA LEU A 384 -18.53 10.12 16.80
C LEU A 384 -19.64 11.18 17.00
N VAL A 385 -20.72 10.87 17.72
CA VAL A 385 -21.68 11.90 18.16
C VAL A 385 -21.15 12.60 19.43
N PRO A 386 -20.61 13.84 19.34
CA PRO A 386 -20.08 14.52 20.51
C PRO A 386 -21.20 14.85 21.48
N LEU A 387 -20.96 14.70 22.78
CA LEU A 387 -22.02 14.99 23.76
C LEU A 387 -22.41 16.47 23.71
N GLY A 388 -21.47 17.40 23.54
CA GLY A 388 -21.75 18.83 23.47
C GLY A 388 -22.66 19.24 22.29
N GLY A 389 -22.71 18.42 21.22
CA GLY A 389 -23.63 18.65 20.11
C GLY A 389 -25.00 17.99 20.29
N LEU A 390 -25.09 16.97 21.14
CA LEU A 390 -26.30 16.19 21.39
C LEU A 390 -27.07 16.69 22.61
N TRP A 391 -26.37 17.07 23.68
CA TRP A 391 -26.95 17.56 24.93
C TRP A 391 -27.13 19.07 24.90
N ASP A 392 -28.38 19.50 24.85
CA ASP A 392 -28.75 20.92 24.88
C ASP A 392 -29.27 21.29 26.28
N ALA A 393 -28.42 21.97 27.06
CA ALA A 393 -28.77 22.39 28.41
C ALA A 393 -30.03 23.29 28.47
N SER A 394 -30.35 24.01 27.38
CA SER A 394 -31.57 24.83 27.31
C SER A 394 -32.85 23.99 27.24
N LYS A 395 -32.75 22.75 26.72
CA LYS A 395 -33.85 21.77 26.65
C LYS A 395 -33.90 20.84 27.86
N ALA A 396 -32.89 20.90 28.73
CA ALA A 396 -32.74 20.05 29.89
C ALA A 396 -33.47 20.58 31.16
N ASN A 397 -34.06 21.77 31.14
CA ASN A 397 -34.77 22.35 32.29
C ASN A 397 -33.95 22.34 33.60
N GLY A 398 -32.64 22.60 33.51
CA GLY A 398 -31.72 22.63 34.66
C GLY A 398 -31.29 21.25 35.18
N LYS A 399 -31.62 20.18 34.47
CA LYS A 399 -31.19 18.81 34.76
C LYS A 399 -29.87 18.46 34.08
N THR A 400 -29.25 17.40 34.55
CA THR A 400 -28.04 16.77 34.00
C THR A 400 -28.40 15.52 33.19
N PRO A 401 -27.47 14.98 32.38
CA PRO A 401 -27.71 13.75 31.61
C PRO A 401 -28.04 12.49 32.43
N ASN A 402 -27.84 12.53 33.75
CA ASN A 402 -28.11 11.40 34.66
C ASN A 402 -29.45 11.54 35.41
N ASP A 403 -30.14 12.68 35.33
CA ASP A 403 -31.46 12.92 35.96
C ASP A 403 -32.63 12.47 35.07
#